data_AF-A0A959C8X6-F1
#
_entry.id   AF-A0A959C8X6-F1
#
_cell.length_a   1.000
_cell.length_b   1.000
_cell.length_c   1.000
_cell.angle_alpha   90.00
_cell.angle_beta   90.00
_cell.angle_gamma   90.00
#
_symmetry.space_group_name_H-M   'P 1'
#
loop_
_entity.id
_entity.type
_entity.pdbx_description
1 polymer ?
#
loop_
_entity_poly.entity_id
_entity_poly.type
_entity_poly.pdbx_seq_one_letter_code
_entity_poly.pdbx_strand_id
1 'polypeptide(L)'
;MKNTGVRYGLLGGVVAVFYYALLYVARKELFLNPWLQWAGLGIYLLFMYRAAKEDCAANGTQRDFREILRTPFVVFLLINLCYWLFYYSLHLADPELLQLETAAQLEYFKAQLEAGPGDPEQANQLREQIQYLEKTGMSLPLGHVFLRMGFGALGGFALSAGLAALLRNEQ
;
A
#
# COMPACT_ATOMS: atom_id res chain seq x y z
N MET A 1 -21.47 9.61 11.26
CA MET A 1 -20.54 10.61 10.66
C MET A 1 -21.15 11.12 9.36
N LYS A 2 -21.21 12.44 9.15
CA LYS A 2 -21.83 13.03 7.94
C LYS A 2 -20.98 12.90 6.67
N ASN A 3 -19.66 12.73 6.79
CA ASN A 3 -18.77 12.60 5.62
C ASN A 3 -18.52 11.13 5.27
N THR A 4 -19.10 10.69 4.14
CA THR A 4 -19.02 9.32 3.61
C THR A 4 -17.58 8.87 3.41
N GLY A 5 -16.72 9.74 2.84
CA GLY A 5 -15.31 9.42 2.61
C GLY A 5 -14.54 9.16 3.90
N VAL A 6 -14.75 9.96 4.94
CA VAL A 6 -14.07 9.75 6.23
C VAL A 6 -14.58 8.50 6.93
N ARG A 7 -15.90 8.24 6.87
CA ARG A 7 -16.52 7.07 7.51
C ARG A 7 -15.97 5.77 6.94
N TYR A 8 -15.98 5.62 5.62
CA TYR A 8 -15.45 4.43 4.97
C TYR A 8 -13.92 4.37 4.99
N GLY A 9 -13.23 5.51 4.99
CA GLY A 9 -11.77 5.57 5.15
C GLY A 9 -11.30 5.01 6.49
N LEU A 10 -11.92 5.45 7.59
CA LEU A 10 -11.57 4.94 8.93
C LEU A 10 -11.97 3.48 9.12
N LEU A 11 -13.18 3.09 8.69
CA LEU A 11 -13.62 1.68 8.75
C LEU A 11 -12.71 0.78 7.91
N GLY A 12 -12.39 1.19 6.69
CA GLY A 12 -11.46 0.48 5.81
C GLY A 12 -10.07 0.41 6.41
N GLY A 13 -9.60 1.47 7.08
CA GLY A 13 -8.32 1.52 7.78
C GLY A 13 -8.24 0.49 8.89
N VAL A 14 -9.28 0.41 9.73
CA VAL A 14 -9.38 -0.60 10.79
C VAL A 14 -9.39 -2.02 10.22
N VAL A 15 -10.18 -2.27 9.17
CA VAL A 15 -10.25 -3.59 8.52
C VAL A 15 -8.90 -3.97 7.89
N ALA A 16 -8.23 -3.04 7.22
CA ALA A 16 -6.92 -3.26 6.63
C ALA A 16 -5.88 -3.56 7.70
N VAL A 17 -5.82 -2.75 8.77
CA VAL A 17 -4.91 -3.00 9.91
C VAL A 17 -5.18 -4.35 10.54
N PHE A 18 -6.45 -4.72 10.76
CA PHE A 18 -6.80 -6.01 11.33
C PHE A 18 -6.38 -7.18 10.41
N TYR A 19 -6.60 -7.05 9.10
CA TYR A 19 -6.12 -8.01 8.11
C TYR A 19 -4.60 -8.23 8.20
N TYR A 20 -3.82 -7.15 8.18
CA TYR A 20 -2.35 -7.26 8.25
C TYR A 20 -1.86 -7.75 9.62
N ALA A 21 -2.53 -7.36 10.70
CA ALA A 21 -2.24 -7.87 12.04
C ALA A 21 -2.49 -9.38 12.14
N LEU A 22 -3.58 -9.88 11.55
CA LEU A 22 -3.84 -11.32 11.49
C LEU A 22 -2.76 -12.07 10.69
N LEU A 23 -2.33 -11.54 9.55
CA LEU A 23 -1.22 -12.13 8.79
C LEU A 23 0.05 -12.20 9.64
N TYR A 24 0.40 -11.10 10.29
CA TYR A 24 1.59 -11.00 11.13
C TYR A 24 1.55 -11.99 12.31
N VAL A 25 0.44 -12.03 13.07
CA VAL A 25 0.29 -12.92 14.23
C VAL A 25 0.22 -14.39 13.80
N ALA A 26 -0.35 -14.69 12.63
CA ALA A 26 -0.37 -16.05 12.11
C ALA A 26 1.04 -16.54 11.80
N ARG A 27 1.77 -15.80 10.94
CA ARG A 27 3.18 -16.02 10.58
C ARG A 27 3.78 -14.75 9.98
N LYS A 28 4.95 -14.30 10.45
CA LYS A 28 5.60 -13.07 9.94
C LYS A 28 5.84 -13.14 8.43
N GLU A 29 6.13 -14.32 7.88
CA GLU A 29 6.34 -14.54 6.45
C GLU A 29 5.06 -14.31 5.62
N LEU A 30 3.87 -14.53 6.18
CA LEU A 30 2.61 -14.23 5.51
C LEU A 30 2.38 -12.72 5.38
N PHE A 31 2.79 -11.96 6.40
CA PHE A 31 2.77 -10.50 6.32
C PHE A 31 3.75 -9.97 5.27
N LEU A 32 4.91 -10.61 5.11
CA LEU A 32 5.90 -10.22 4.09
C LEU A 32 5.56 -10.73 2.68
N ASN A 33 4.58 -11.62 2.54
CA ASN A 33 4.23 -12.20 1.26
C ASN A 33 3.67 -11.14 0.29
N PRO A 34 4.29 -10.91 -0.88
CA PRO A 34 3.85 -9.87 -1.82
C PRO A 34 2.41 -10.06 -2.30
N TRP A 35 1.97 -11.29 -2.56
CA TRP A 35 0.61 -11.57 -3.03
C TRP A 35 -0.45 -11.22 -1.99
N LEU A 36 -0.17 -11.50 -0.71
CA LEU A 36 -1.07 -11.14 0.39
C LEU A 36 -1.07 -9.63 0.67
N GLN A 37 0.07 -8.97 0.45
CA GLN A 37 0.16 -7.51 0.47
C GLN A 37 -0.70 -6.89 -0.63
N TRP A 38 -0.61 -7.40 -1.86
CA TRP A 38 -1.46 -6.99 -2.99
C TRP A 38 -2.93 -7.34 -2.77
N ALA A 39 -3.25 -8.46 -2.13
CA ALA A 39 -4.63 -8.80 -1.77
C ALA A 39 -5.27 -7.77 -0.83
N GLY A 40 -4.46 -7.11 0.01
CA GLY A 40 -4.90 -5.98 0.82
C GLY A 40 -5.46 -4.81 0.00
N LEU A 41 -5.00 -4.62 -1.25
CA LEU A 41 -5.58 -3.63 -2.17
C LEU A 41 -7.05 -3.89 -2.48
N GLY A 42 -7.50 -5.15 -2.41
CA GLY A 42 -8.91 -5.51 -2.53
C GLY A 42 -9.77 -4.87 -1.45
N ILE A 43 -9.25 -4.75 -0.22
CA ILE A 43 -9.93 -4.05 0.88
C ILE A 43 -10.05 -2.56 0.53
N TYR A 44 -8.98 -1.94 0.03
CA TYR A 44 -9.01 -0.53 -0.39
C TYR A 44 -10.08 -0.31 -1.45
N LEU A 45 -10.06 -1.09 -2.54
CA LEU A 45 -11.01 -0.96 -3.64
C LEU A 45 -12.46 -1.17 -3.20
N LEU A 46 -12.72 -2.14 -2.32
CA LEU A 46 -14.07 -2.40 -1.78
C LEU A 46 -14.62 -1.17 -1.05
N PHE A 47 -13.82 -0.59 -0.15
CA PHE A 47 -14.25 0.58 0.64
C PHE A 47 -14.32 1.84 -0.21
N MET A 48 -13.39 2.04 -1.15
CA MET A 48 -13.42 3.14 -2.12
C MET A 48 -14.68 3.08 -2.99
N TYR A 49 -14.99 1.92 -3.57
CA TYR A 49 -16.18 1.72 -4.40
C TYR A 49 -17.47 1.94 -3.61
N ARG A 50 -17.59 1.37 -2.39
CA ARG A 50 -18.77 1.58 -1.55
C ARG A 50 -18.98 3.03 -1.18
N ALA A 51 -17.92 3.75 -0.82
CA ALA A 51 -18.01 5.16 -0.50
C ALA A 51 -18.42 6.00 -1.71
N ALA A 52 -17.82 5.75 -2.87
CA ALA A 52 -18.11 6.47 -4.10
C ALA A 52 -19.55 6.21 -4.58
N LYS A 53 -20.02 4.95 -4.49
CA LYS A 53 -21.40 4.58 -4.83
C LYS A 53 -22.43 5.25 -3.91
N GLU A 54 -22.18 5.28 -2.60
CA GLU A 54 -23.08 5.96 -1.66
C GLU A 54 -23.07 7.48 -1.87
N ASP A 55 -21.92 8.08 -2.13
CA ASP A 55 -21.82 9.50 -2.45
C ASP A 55 -22.55 9.87 -3.75
N CYS A 56 -22.42 9.06 -4.80
CA CYS A 56 -23.14 9.23 -6.06
C CYS A 56 -24.65 9.02 -5.91
N ALA A 57 -25.08 8.07 -5.07
CA ALA A 57 -26.50 7.86 -4.78
C ALA A 57 -27.13 9.04 -4.03
N ALA A 58 -26.38 9.70 -3.14
CA ALA A 58 -26.87 10.83 -2.36
C ALA A 58 -26.87 12.16 -3.14
N ASN A 59 -25.84 12.38 -3.97
CA ASN A 59 -25.57 13.68 -4.59
C ASN A 59 -25.68 13.67 -6.13
N GLY A 60 -25.94 12.52 -6.75
CA GLY A 60 -25.97 12.35 -8.20
C GLY A 60 -24.58 12.24 -8.84
N THR A 61 -24.56 11.76 -10.08
CA THR A 61 -23.38 11.48 -10.92
C THR A 61 -23.13 12.56 -11.99
N GLN A 62 -24.04 13.52 -12.16
CA GLN A 62 -23.89 14.63 -13.12
C GLN A 62 -22.95 15.75 -12.63
N ARG A 63 -22.38 15.58 -11.44
CA ARG A 63 -21.44 16.52 -10.82
C ARG A 63 -20.08 16.49 -11.53
N ASP A 64 -19.25 17.48 -11.23
CA ASP A 64 -17.89 17.51 -11.76
C ASP A 64 -17.12 16.24 -11.35
N PHE A 65 -16.33 15.71 -12.27
CA PHE A 65 -15.51 14.51 -12.07
C PHE A 65 -14.63 14.63 -10.83
N ARG A 66 -14.13 15.84 -10.57
CA ARG A 66 -13.32 16.15 -9.38
C ARG A 66 -14.05 15.89 -8.07
N GLU A 67 -15.35 16.14 -8.03
CA GLU A 67 -16.17 15.90 -6.85
C GLU A 67 -16.40 14.40 -6.61
N ILE A 68 -16.66 13.65 -7.68
CA ILE A 68 -16.87 12.20 -7.62
C ILE A 68 -15.57 11.48 -7.24
N LEU A 69 -14.43 11.92 -7.77
CA LEU A 69 -13.10 11.37 -7.46
C LEU A 69 -12.69 11.61 -6.01
N ARG A 70 -13.06 12.76 -5.44
CA ARG A 70 -12.62 13.16 -4.09
C ARG A 70 -12.96 12.13 -3.03
N THR A 71 -14.18 11.59 -3.06
CA THR A 71 -14.66 10.64 -2.05
C THR A 71 -13.82 9.36 -1.99
N PRO A 72 -13.65 8.56 -3.06
CA PRO A 72 -12.79 7.38 -3.03
C PRO A 72 -11.32 7.73 -2.77
N PHE A 73 -10.83 8.90 -3.19
CA PHE A 73 -9.46 9.31 -2.91
C PHE A 73 -9.21 9.58 -1.42
N VAL A 74 -10.14 10.25 -0.74
CA VAL A 74 -10.07 10.46 0.72
C VAL A 74 -10.11 9.12 1.45
N VAL A 75 -10.94 8.17 1.00
CA VAL A 75 -10.97 6.81 1.57
C VAL A 75 -9.60 6.16 1.44
N PHE A 76 -9.01 6.16 0.24
CA PHE A 76 -7.68 5.60 0.00
C PHE A 76 -6.64 6.19 0.95
N LEU A 77 -6.58 7.53 1.06
CA LEU A 77 -5.59 8.21 1.89
C LEU A 77 -5.70 7.82 3.36
N LEU A 78 -6.92 7.69 3.88
CA LEU A 78 -7.14 7.32 5.28
C LEU A 78 -6.75 5.87 5.55
N ILE A 79 -7.13 4.94 4.65
CA ILE A 79 -6.72 3.54 4.78
C ILE A 79 -5.18 3.44 4.69
N ASN A 80 -4.57 4.16 3.74
CA ASN A 80 -3.12 4.16 3.54
C ASN A 80 -2.38 4.73 4.75
N LEU A 81 -2.88 5.81 5.32
CA LEU A 81 -2.33 6.39 6.55
C LEU A 81 -2.40 5.40 7.71
N CYS A 82 -3.55 4.75 7.94
CA CYS A 82 -3.69 3.73 8.98
C CYS A 82 -2.72 2.56 8.77
N TYR A 83 -2.59 2.09 7.53
CA TYR A 83 -1.64 1.04 7.17
C TYR A 83 -0.20 1.45 7.49
N TRP A 84 0.25 2.63 7.05
CA TRP A 84 1.62 3.08 7.29
C TRP A 84 1.92 3.32 8.76
N LEU A 85 0.95 3.84 9.52
CA LEU A 85 1.10 3.97 10.97
C LEU A 85 1.26 2.61 11.64
N PHE A 86 0.46 1.62 11.24
CA PHE A 86 0.58 0.25 11.73
C PHE A 86 1.92 -0.37 11.32
N TYR A 87 2.27 -0.32 10.04
CA TYR A 87 3.52 -0.84 9.49
C TYR A 87 4.71 -0.24 10.22
N TYR A 88 4.79 1.08 10.34
CA TYR A 88 5.87 1.76 11.04
C TYR A 88 5.94 1.37 12.53
N SER A 89 4.80 1.36 13.22
CA SER A 89 4.75 0.98 14.64
C SER A 89 5.19 -0.47 14.87
N LEU A 90 4.85 -1.37 13.94
CA LEU A 90 5.24 -2.77 14.01
C LEU A 90 6.76 -2.95 13.87
N HIS A 91 7.39 -2.23 12.94
CA HIS A 91 8.85 -2.28 12.75
C HIS A 91 9.63 -1.64 13.91
N LEU A 92 9.02 -0.69 14.62
CA LEU A 92 9.58 -0.16 15.87
C LEU A 92 9.48 -1.17 17.03
N ALA A 93 8.40 -1.95 17.08
CA ALA A 93 8.14 -2.91 18.15
C ALA A 93 8.89 -4.24 17.96
N ASP A 94 9.14 -4.65 16.72
CA ASP A 94 9.72 -5.96 16.37
C ASP A 94 10.90 -5.81 15.39
N PRO A 95 12.14 -5.67 15.89
CA PRO A 95 13.35 -5.58 15.06
C PRO A 95 13.64 -6.86 14.26
N GLU A 96 13.12 -8.02 14.67
CA GLU A 96 13.31 -9.28 13.95
C GLU A 96 12.61 -9.22 12.58
N LEU A 97 11.50 -8.48 12.47
CA LEU A 97 10.80 -8.28 11.21
C LEU A 97 11.69 -7.59 10.17
N LEU A 98 12.47 -6.58 10.57
CA LEU A 98 13.44 -5.91 9.70
C LEU A 98 14.54 -6.87 9.22
N GLN A 99 14.97 -7.80 10.07
CA GLN A 99 15.97 -8.82 9.71
C GLN A 99 15.40 -9.80 8.69
N LEU A 100 14.16 -10.24 8.87
CA LEU A 100 13.45 -11.10 7.91
C LEU A 100 13.27 -10.39 6.56
N GLU A 101 12.86 -9.12 6.55
CA GLU A 101 12.77 -8.31 5.33
C GLU A 101 14.13 -8.14 4.65
N THR A 102 15.19 -7.89 5.42
CA THR A 102 16.57 -7.79 4.90
C THR A 102 17.00 -9.10 4.24
N ALA A 103 16.77 -10.24 4.91
CA ALA A 103 17.13 -11.55 4.40
C ALA A 103 16.36 -11.89 3.11
N ALA A 104 15.04 -11.66 3.10
CA ALA A 104 14.21 -11.90 1.92
C ALA A 104 14.62 -11.00 0.73
N GLN A 105 14.98 -9.75 0.99
CA GLN A 105 15.45 -8.85 -0.06
C GLN A 105 16.83 -9.25 -0.60
N LEU A 106 17.74 -9.68 0.28
CA LEU A 106 19.04 -10.22 -0.13
C LEU A 106 18.89 -11.47 -1.00
N GLU A 107 18.02 -12.39 -0.61
CA GLU A 107 17.72 -13.59 -1.39
C GLU A 107 17.18 -13.23 -2.78
N TYR A 108 16.24 -12.28 -2.85
CA TYR A 108 15.70 -11.78 -4.11
C TYR A 108 16.79 -11.19 -5.03
N PHE A 109 17.68 -10.34 -4.51
CA PHE A 109 18.76 -9.76 -5.31
C PHE A 109 19.80 -10.79 -5.74
N LYS A 110 20.14 -11.75 -4.88
CA LYS A 110 21.05 -12.85 -5.25
C LYS A 110 20.46 -13.70 -6.35
N ALA A 111 19.18 -14.07 -6.25
CA ALA A 111 18.48 -14.83 -7.28
C ALA A 111 18.42 -14.07 -8.62
N GLN A 112 18.19 -12.76 -8.60
CA GLN A 112 18.19 -11.93 -9.81
C GLN A 112 19.59 -11.82 -10.45
N LEU A 113 20.64 -11.76 -9.64
CA LEU A 113 22.02 -11.77 -10.13
C LEU A 113 22.39 -13.12 -10.76
N GLU A 114 22.00 -14.23 -10.13
CA GLU A 114 22.21 -15.59 -10.64
C GLU A 114 21.43 -15.87 -11.93
N ALA A 115 20.21 -15.34 -12.05
CA ALA A 115 19.39 -15.44 -13.26
C ALA A 115 19.98 -14.68 -14.45
N GLY A 116 20.98 -13.80 -14.22
CA GLY A 116 21.65 -13.04 -15.25
C GLY A 116 20.85 -11.79 -15.64
N PRO A 117 21.17 -10.59 -15.13
CA PRO A 117 20.42 -9.36 -15.41
C PRO A 117 20.56 -8.84 -16.85
N GLY A 118 21.24 -9.58 -17.74
CA GLY A 118 21.42 -9.24 -19.15
C GLY A 118 22.43 -8.13 -19.44
N ASP A 119 22.60 -7.18 -18.52
CA ASP A 119 23.49 -6.01 -18.62
C ASP A 119 24.58 -6.03 -17.51
N PRO A 120 25.87 -5.89 -17.85
CA PRO A 120 26.97 -5.76 -16.89
C PRO A 120 26.80 -4.61 -15.87
N GLU A 121 26.20 -3.48 -16.25
CA GLU A 121 26.01 -2.35 -15.32
C GLU A 121 24.99 -2.69 -14.23
N GLN A 122 23.88 -3.33 -14.63
CA GLN A 122 22.86 -3.79 -13.68
C GLN A 122 23.42 -4.84 -12.72
N ALA A 123 24.25 -5.76 -13.21
CA ALA A 123 24.91 -6.75 -12.35
C ALA A 123 25.79 -6.09 -11.28
N ASN A 124 26.50 -5.01 -11.63
CA ASN A 124 27.32 -4.28 -10.66
C ASN A 124 26.46 -3.53 -9.64
N GLN A 125 25.37 -2.87 -10.07
CA GLN A 125 24.43 -2.22 -9.16
C GLN A 125 23.79 -3.21 -8.18
N LEU A 126 23.41 -4.40 -8.64
CA LEU A 126 22.88 -5.46 -7.78
C LEU A 126 23.91 -5.90 -6.74
N ARG A 127 25.17 -6.10 -7.14
CA ARG A 127 26.26 -6.47 -6.21
C ARG A 127 26.49 -5.40 -5.16
N GLU A 128 26.48 -4.13 -5.54
CA GLU A 128 26.60 -3.01 -4.60
C GLU A 128 25.44 -2.97 -3.61
N GLN A 129 24.21 -3.17 -4.08
CA GLN A 129 23.02 -3.24 -3.21
C GLN A 129 23.09 -4.42 -2.24
N ILE A 130 23.52 -5.60 -2.69
CA ILE A 130 23.73 -6.77 -1.83
C ILE A 130 24.77 -6.46 -0.75
N GLN A 131 25.94 -5.95 -1.14
CA GLN A 131 27.02 -5.63 -0.19
C GLN A 131 26.60 -4.55 0.82
N TYR A 132 25.82 -3.56 0.39
CA TYR A 132 25.28 -2.54 1.27
C TYR A 132 24.32 -3.18 2.28
N LEU A 133 23.30 -3.92 1.82
CA LEU A 133 22.32 -4.58 2.69
C LEU A 133 22.96 -5.57 3.66
N GLU A 134 23.98 -6.32 3.25
CA GLU A 134 24.72 -7.23 4.15
C GLU A 134 25.47 -6.49 5.26
N LYS A 135 25.96 -5.27 4.99
CA LYS A 135 26.73 -4.47 5.96
C LYS A 135 25.87 -3.63 6.88
N THR A 136 24.85 -2.97 6.35
CA THR A 136 24.03 -2.01 7.12
C THR A 136 22.69 -2.60 7.58
N GLY A 137 22.22 -3.67 6.95
CA GLY A 137 20.85 -4.15 7.12
C GLY A 137 19.82 -3.15 6.57
N MET A 138 18.56 -3.57 6.54
CA MET A 138 17.47 -2.65 6.23
C MET A 138 17.23 -1.71 7.41
N SER A 139 17.07 -0.42 7.12
CA SER A 139 16.56 0.56 8.08
C SER A 139 15.31 1.21 7.51
N LEU A 140 14.38 1.59 8.41
CA LEU A 140 13.13 2.21 8.02
C LEU A 140 13.07 3.67 8.52
N PRO A 141 13.87 4.58 7.95
CA PRO A 141 13.83 5.98 8.35
C PRO A 141 12.46 6.58 8.02
N LEU A 142 11.96 7.42 8.92
CA LEU A 142 10.66 8.11 8.78
C LEU A 142 10.49 8.79 7.40
N GLY A 143 11.55 9.43 6.90
CA GLY A 143 11.52 10.09 5.59
C GLY A 143 11.17 9.14 4.43
N HIS A 144 11.66 7.91 4.46
CA HIS A 144 11.37 6.91 3.43
C HIS A 144 9.91 6.44 3.48
N VAL A 145 9.35 6.33 4.69
CA VAL A 145 7.93 6.00 4.89
C VAL A 145 7.03 7.07 4.28
N PHE A 146 7.32 8.35 4.54
CA PHE A 146 6.55 9.45 3.96
C PHE A 146 6.66 9.50 2.43
N LEU A 147 7.85 9.26 1.88
CA LEU A 147 8.04 9.19 0.41
C LEU A 147 7.23 8.04 -0.20
N ARG A 148 7.29 6.84 0.37
CA ARG A 148 6.49 5.69 -0.09
C ARG A 148 5.00 5.95 0.01
N MET A 149 4.54 6.59 1.09
CA MET A 149 3.14 7.04 1.23
C MET A 149 2.76 8.04 0.12
N GLY A 150 3.65 8.98 -0.21
CA GLY A 150 3.46 9.94 -1.30
C GLY A 150 3.31 9.28 -2.67
N PHE A 151 4.19 8.33 -3.01
CA PHE A 151 4.06 7.53 -4.23
C PHE A 151 2.78 6.67 -4.22
N GLY A 152 2.43 6.11 -3.07
CA GLY A 152 1.17 5.38 -2.87
C GLY A 152 -0.06 6.25 -3.17
N ALA A 153 -0.04 7.53 -2.78
CA ALA A 153 -1.12 8.46 -3.07
C ALA A 153 -1.31 8.72 -4.57
N LEU A 154 -0.24 8.71 -5.38
CA LEU A 154 -0.37 8.79 -6.85
C LEU A 154 -1.10 7.58 -7.42
N GLY A 155 -0.76 6.37 -6.95
CA GLY A 155 -1.49 5.15 -7.31
C GLY A 155 -2.95 5.20 -6.86
N GLY A 156 -3.19 5.63 -5.62
CA GLY A 156 -4.54 5.81 -5.08
C GLY A 156 -5.39 6.82 -5.85
N PHE A 157 -4.77 7.88 -6.37
CA PHE A 157 -5.42 8.86 -7.24
C PHE A 157 -5.87 8.20 -8.56
N ALA A 158 -4.99 7.42 -9.21
CA ALA A 158 -5.34 6.70 -10.44
C ALA A 158 -6.49 5.72 -10.23
N LEU A 159 -6.48 4.96 -9.13
CA LEU A 159 -7.58 4.04 -8.77
C LEU A 159 -8.90 4.81 -8.52
N SER A 160 -8.82 5.93 -7.83
CA SER A 160 -9.97 6.80 -7.55
C SER A 160 -10.56 7.40 -8.84
N ALA A 161 -9.70 7.81 -9.77
CA ALA A 161 -10.10 8.29 -11.08
C ALA A 161 -10.80 7.19 -11.90
N GLY A 162 -10.26 5.97 -11.88
CA GLY A 162 -10.89 4.81 -12.52
C GLY A 162 -12.29 4.52 -11.97
N LEU A 163 -12.46 4.53 -10.64
CA LEU A 163 -13.76 4.35 -10.00
C LEU A 163 -14.74 5.49 -10.34
N ALA A 164 -14.28 6.73 -10.35
CA ALA A 164 -15.11 7.88 -10.72
C ALA A 164 -15.57 7.80 -12.18
N ALA A 165 -14.70 7.37 -13.09
CA ALA A 165 -15.05 7.16 -14.49
C ALA A 165 -16.07 6.03 -14.67
N LEU A 166 -15.87 4.91 -13.96
CA LEU A 166 -16.77 3.76 -13.99
C LEU A 166 -18.19 4.14 -13.53
N LEU A 167 -18.31 4.82 -12.38
CA LEU A 167 -19.61 5.23 -11.84
C LEU A 167 -20.34 6.26 -12.71
N ARG A 168 -19.60 7.05 -13.49
CA ARG A 168 -20.19 8.00 -14.43
C ARG A 168 -20.74 7.32 -15.70
N ASN A 169 -20.17 6.19 -16.09
CA ASN A 169 -20.59 5.41 -17.26
C ASN A 169 -21.71 4.39 -16.97
N GLU A 170 -22.08 4.16 -15.70
CA GLU A 170 -23.18 3.26 -15.30
C GLU A 170 -24.59 3.89 -15.51
N GLN A 171 -24.68 5.12 -16.05
CA GLN A 171 -25.92 5.81 -16.43
C GLN A 171 -25.93 6.17 -17.90
#